data_AF-A0A7Y9C7U9-F1
#
_entry.id   AF-A0A7Y9C7U9-F1
#
_cell.length_a   1.000
_cell.length_b   1.000
_cell.length_c   1.000
_cell.angle_alpha   90.00
_cell.angle_beta   90.00
_cell.angle_gamma   90.00
#
_symmetry.space_group_name_H-M   'P 1'
#
loop_
_entity.id
_entity.type
_entity.pdbx_description
1 polymer ?
#
loop_
_entity_poly.entity_id
_entity_poly.type
_entity_poly.pdbx_seq_one_letter_code
_entity_poly.pdbx_strand_id
1 'polypeptide(L)'
;MKISYPNRQNVSETIQFEKFQKDFDQNIEFLEDFSGLITLSGRMISFVTPEKIHFVNPILLDSSVNTLKSIKLCCSIGSFSDANTLIRKLRDDLLLYVYILSVLNKYKPFVQNSIEQISLESEKEFAKTFANLEFNTNLSNDEKAIESWLRDEVHKLDDNIKKKLSFGNYMNVLKSNQEVKIILEKYNLKNYWTLLTGKLNDYVHNNGRKFNSHNILHSETTQLDVHLSNINIRTSYVVTFFLILITMTESALLCSGEIEDYLNLGLEPPEDCQYEIAPFIQKFIDDKVVKLHPELKDYLRDNNNYNMKIQ
;
A
#
# COMPACT_ATOMS: atom_id res chain seq x y z
N MET A 1 24.29 41.36 -9.88
CA MET A 1 22.95 41.95 -9.90
C MET A 1 21.98 40.92 -9.33
N LYS A 2 21.55 41.04 -8.07
CA LYS A 2 20.48 40.20 -7.51
C LYS A 2 19.18 40.74 -8.08
N ILE A 3 18.56 40.00 -9.01
CA ILE A 3 17.21 40.31 -9.45
C ILE A 3 16.31 40.02 -8.25
N SER A 4 15.93 41.05 -7.49
CA SER A 4 14.91 40.91 -6.46
C SER A 4 13.57 40.86 -7.17
N TYR A 5 13.03 39.65 -7.35
CA TYR A 5 11.62 39.53 -7.65
C TYR A 5 10.86 40.16 -6.48
N PRO A 6 9.78 40.94 -6.73
CA PRO A 6 8.94 41.46 -5.65
C PRO A 6 8.56 40.31 -4.71
N ASN A 7 8.38 40.58 -3.42
CA ASN A 7 7.96 39.61 -2.39
C ASN A 7 6.70 38.89 -2.86
N ARG A 8 6.87 37.82 -3.63
CA ARG A 8 5.80 36.95 -4.08
C ARG A 8 5.46 36.09 -2.88
N GLN A 9 4.19 36.15 -2.48
CA GLN A 9 3.63 35.25 -1.48
C GLN A 9 4.02 33.81 -1.84
N ASN A 10 4.48 33.02 -0.86
CA ASN A 10 4.79 31.62 -1.11
C ASN A 10 3.49 30.86 -1.42
N VAL A 11 3.56 29.78 -2.23
CA VAL A 11 2.36 28.96 -2.48
C VAL A 11 1.77 28.46 -1.16
N SER A 12 2.61 28.08 -0.20
CA SER A 12 2.23 27.68 1.16
C SER A 12 1.37 28.67 1.93
N GLU A 13 1.45 29.96 1.62
CA GLU A 13 0.74 31.04 2.32
C GLU A 13 -0.62 31.34 1.67
N THR A 14 -0.97 30.67 0.56
CA THR A 14 -2.21 30.91 -0.17
C THR A 14 -3.40 30.18 0.44
N ILE A 15 -4.60 30.75 0.30
CA ILE A 15 -5.86 30.11 0.73
C ILE A 15 -6.08 28.78 -0.02
N GLN A 16 -5.64 28.71 -1.28
CA GLN A 16 -5.70 27.51 -2.10
C GLN A 16 -4.86 26.39 -1.48
N PHE A 17 -3.66 26.71 -0.99
CA PHE A 17 -2.81 25.73 -0.31
C PHE A 17 -3.38 25.30 1.04
N GLU A 18 -3.96 26.22 1.83
CA GLU A 18 -4.62 25.86 3.09
C GLU A 18 -5.77 24.86 2.87
N LYS A 19 -6.60 25.08 1.84
CA LYS A 19 -7.66 24.15 1.45
C LYS A 19 -7.09 22.80 0.99
N PHE A 20 -6.07 22.83 0.14
CA PHE A 20 -5.38 21.64 -0.33
C PHE A 20 -4.85 20.80 0.84
N GLN A 21 -4.19 21.45 1.80
CA GLN A 21 -3.55 20.81 2.93
C GLN A 21 -4.54 20.03 3.79
N LYS A 22 -5.73 20.59 4.08
CA LYS A 22 -6.75 19.91 4.90
C LYS A 22 -7.14 18.55 4.33
N ASP A 23 -7.32 18.47 3.01
CA ASP A 23 -7.66 17.21 2.34
C ASP A 23 -6.44 16.29 2.15
N PHE A 24 -5.25 16.87 1.93
CA PHE A 24 -4.02 16.10 1.74
C PHE A 24 -3.58 15.41 3.03
N ASP A 25 -3.67 16.12 4.17
CA ASP A 25 -3.23 15.64 5.48
C ASP A 25 -4.03 14.41 5.94
N GLN A 26 -5.30 14.28 5.54
CA GLN A 26 -6.09 13.05 5.77
C GLN A 26 -5.45 11.80 5.15
N ASN A 27 -4.74 11.92 4.02
CA ASN A 27 -4.04 10.79 3.42
C ASN A 27 -2.73 10.46 4.16
N ILE A 28 -2.07 11.48 4.73
CA ILE A 28 -0.88 11.30 5.56
C ILE A 28 -1.28 10.59 6.86
N GLU A 29 -2.24 11.17 7.58
CA GLU A 29 -2.75 10.65 8.85
C GLU A 29 -3.22 9.20 8.70
N PHE A 30 -4.03 8.91 7.67
CA PHE A 30 -4.48 7.54 7.41
C PHE A 30 -3.32 6.55 7.24
N LEU A 31 -2.31 6.90 6.43
CA LEU A 31 -1.22 5.97 6.15
C LEU A 31 -0.25 5.84 7.34
N GLU A 32 -0.08 6.91 8.14
CA GLU A 32 0.62 6.88 9.43
C GLU A 32 -0.08 5.95 10.41
N ASP A 33 -1.38 6.14 10.63
CA ASP A 33 -2.19 5.32 11.53
C ASP A 33 -2.23 3.86 11.06
N PHE A 34 -2.30 3.63 9.74
CA PHE A 34 -2.27 2.29 9.16
C PHE A 34 -0.92 1.59 9.38
N SER A 35 0.20 2.30 9.19
CA SER A 35 1.53 1.76 9.49
C SER A 35 1.72 1.47 10.99
N GLY A 36 1.22 2.37 11.84
CA GLY A 36 1.20 2.22 13.29
C GLY A 36 0.39 1.00 13.73
N LEU A 37 -0.80 0.80 13.15
CA LEU A 37 -1.65 -0.36 13.43
C LEU A 37 -0.91 -1.67 13.15
N ILE A 38 -0.24 -1.79 12.01
CA ILE A 38 0.53 -2.99 11.66
C ILE A 38 1.67 -3.22 12.66
N THR A 39 2.38 -2.15 13.01
CA THR A 39 3.50 -2.22 13.97
C THR A 39 3.04 -2.66 15.36
N LEU A 40 1.91 -2.13 15.82
CA LEU A 40 1.42 -2.35 17.17
C LEU A 40 0.70 -3.69 17.31
N SER A 41 -0.09 -4.11 16.31
CA SER A 41 -0.96 -5.29 16.36
C SER A 41 -0.30 -6.65 16.68
N GLY A 42 1.03 -6.71 16.79
CA GLY A 42 1.78 -7.95 17.01
C GLY A 42 1.72 -8.95 15.85
N ARG A 43 1.04 -8.62 14.74
CA ARG A 43 0.90 -9.49 13.58
C ARG A 43 2.23 -9.65 12.86
N MET A 44 2.72 -10.89 12.79
CA MET A 44 3.94 -11.22 12.08
C MET A 44 3.64 -11.72 10.67
N ILE A 45 4.09 -10.98 9.66
CA ILE A 45 4.12 -11.46 8.27
C ILE A 45 5.51 -12.03 8.01
N SER A 46 5.61 -13.36 7.92
CA SER A 46 6.88 -14.05 7.73
C SER A 46 7.01 -14.68 6.36
N PHE A 47 8.21 -14.59 5.79
CA PHE A 47 8.63 -15.41 4.66
C PHE A 47 9.74 -16.35 5.11
N VAL A 48 9.40 -17.63 5.24
CA VAL A 48 10.29 -18.66 5.80
C VAL A 48 10.95 -19.42 4.65
N THR A 49 12.25 -19.24 4.44
CA THR A 49 13.04 -20.02 3.49
C THR A 49 13.96 -21.00 4.23
N PRO A 50 14.52 -22.03 3.56
CA PRO A 50 15.43 -22.97 4.21
C PRO A 50 16.64 -22.29 4.88
N GLU A 51 17.08 -21.15 4.35
CA GLU A 51 18.25 -20.42 4.87
C GLU A 51 17.88 -19.48 6.00
N LYS A 52 16.70 -18.83 5.94
CA LYS A 52 16.37 -17.71 6.83
C LYS A 52 14.86 -17.48 6.96
N ILE A 53 14.47 -16.99 8.12
CA ILE A 53 13.15 -16.39 8.34
C ILE A 53 13.26 -14.88 8.10
N HIS A 54 12.48 -14.37 7.16
CA HIS A 54 12.34 -12.95 6.91
C HIS A 54 11.03 -12.45 7.50
N PHE A 55 11.06 -11.26 8.10
CA PHE A 55 9.85 -10.58 8.57
C PHE A 55 9.58 -9.39 7.66
N VAL A 56 8.36 -9.30 7.15
CA VAL A 56 7.89 -8.14 6.40
C VAL A 56 7.43 -7.10 7.41
N ASN A 57 8.25 -6.06 7.60
CA ASN A 57 7.93 -4.93 8.46
C ASN A 57 7.19 -3.84 7.65
N PRO A 58 6.54 -2.87 8.32
CA PRO A 58 5.84 -1.79 7.64
C PRO A 58 6.77 -0.67 7.14
N ILE A 59 8.09 -0.89 7.01
CA ILE A 59 9.06 0.16 6.61
C ILE A 59 8.71 0.81 5.26
N LEU A 60 8.11 0.04 4.36
CA LEU A 60 7.67 0.54 3.05
C LEU A 60 6.49 1.51 3.18
N LEU A 61 5.63 1.30 4.17
CA LEU A 61 4.52 2.20 4.51
C LEU A 61 5.05 3.47 5.20
N ASP A 62 5.97 3.34 6.15
CA ASP A 62 6.63 4.51 6.79
C ASP A 62 7.39 5.38 5.76
N SER A 63 8.07 4.74 4.81
CA SER A 63 8.71 5.43 3.68
C SER A 63 7.68 6.11 2.77
N SER A 64 6.51 5.50 2.58
CA SER A 64 5.41 6.05 1.80
C SER A 64 4.77 7.27 2.49
N VAL A 65 4.66 7.28 3.82
CA VAL A 65 4.29 8.47 4.61
C VAL A 65 5.26 9.63 4.34
N ASN A 66 6.56 9.37 4.40
CA ASN A 66 7.57 10.40 4.12
C ASN A 66 7.51 10.88 2.65
N THR A 67 7.12 9.99 1.74
CA THR A 67 6.86 10.36 0.34
C THR A 67 5.65 11.31 0.22
N LEU A 68 4.57 11.08 0.97
CA LEU A 68 3.43 12.01 1.05
C LEU A 68 3.85 13.38 1.60
N LYS A 69 4.62 13.41 2.70
CA LYS A 69 5.16 14.65 3.26
C LYS A 69 6.02 15.41 2.24
N SER A 70 6.83 14.69 1.46
CA SER A 70 7.63 15.26 0.37
C SER A 70 6.77 15.81 -0.77
N ILE A 71 5.69 15.12 -1.16
CA ILE A 71 4.72 15.63 -2.16
C ILE A 71 4.12 16.95 -1.70
N LYS A 72 3.67 17.03 -0.44
CA LYS A 72 3.11 18.26 0.15
C LYS A 72 4.13 19.40 0.15
N LEU A 73 5.39 19.11 0.49
CA LEU A 73 6.49 20.09 0.43
C LEU A 73 6.73 20.59 -0.99
N CYS A 74 6.79 19.70 -1.99
CA CYS A 74 6.90 20.12 -3.40
C CYS A 74 5.75 21.07 -3.79
N CYS A 75 4.52 20.80 -3.35
CA CYS A 75 3.38 21.67 -3.62
C CYS A 75 3.51 23.03 -2.94
N SER A 76 4.08 23.10 -1.74
CA SER A 76 4.20 24.33 -0.94
C SER A 76 5.17 25.35 -1.56
N ILE A 77 6.11 24.87 -2.40
CA ILE A 77 7.08 25.68 -3.14
C ILE A 77 6.78 25.80 -4.64
N GLY A 78 5.68 25.21 -5.13
CA GLY A 78 5.27 25.29 -6.53
C GLY A 78 5.94 24.27 -7.49
N SER A 79 6.60 23.23 -6.96
CA SER A 79 7.25 22.15 -7.71
C SER A 79 6.28 21.01 -8.06
N PHE A 80 5.25 21.29 -8.87
CA PHE A 80 4.20 20.31 -9.14
C PHE A 80 4.62 19.16 -10.07
N SER A 81 5.68 19.31 -10.87
CA SER A 81 6.22 18.18 -11.65
C SER A 81 6.85 17.15 -10.72
N ASP A 82 7.63 17.62 -9.76
CA ASP A 82 8.30 16.77 -8.77
C ASP A 82 7.27 16.09 -7.87
N ALA A 83 6.23 16.83 -7.45
CA ALA A 83 5.11 16.26 -6.70
C ALA A 83 4.46 15.08 -7.46
N ASN A 84 4.22 15.21 -8.77
CA ASN A 84 3.65 14.11 -9.57
C ASN A 84 4.63 12.95 -9.77
N THR A 85 5.92 13.22 -9.89
CA THR A 85 6.94 12.16 -9.93
C THR A 85 6.94 11.36 -8.63
N LEU A 86 6.81 12.03 -7.49
CA LEU A 86 6.70 11.37 -6.19
C LEU A 86 5.38 10.62 -6.01
N ILE A 87 4.25 11.07 -6.59
CA ILE A 87 3.00 10.29 -6.61
C ILE A 87 3.20 8.96 -7.34
N ARG A 88 4.00 8.92 -8.41
CA ARG A 88 4.34 7.66 -9.09
C ARG A 88 5.13 6.72 -8.18
N LYS A 89 6.13 7.25 -7.47
CA LYS A 89 6.90 6.47 -6.49
C LYS A 89 5.99 5.92 -5.38
N LEU A 90 5.19 6.79 -4.74
CA LEU A 90 4.23 6.40 -3.69
C LEU A 90 3.37 5.24 -4.14
N ARG A 91 2.81 5.34 -5.34
CA ARG A 91 1.97 4.32 -5.94
C ARG A 91 2.70 2.99 -6.14
N ASP A 92 3.92 3.03 -6.66
CA ASP A 92 4.71 1.83 -6.92
C ASP A 92 5.15 1.17 -5.60
N ASP A 93 5.49 1.96 -4.57
CA ASP A 93 5.83 1.49 -3.22
C ASP A 93 4.63 0.83 -2.53
N LEU A 94 3.46 1.48 -2.52
CA LEU A 94 2.26 0.91 -1.93
C LEU A 94 1.83 -0.39 -2.62
N LEU A 95 1.95 -0.46 -3.96
CA LEU A 95 1.62 -1.69 -4.69
C LEU A 95 2.66 -2.80 -4.52
N LEU A 96 3.93 -2.46 -4.35
CA LEU A 96 4.96 -3.43 -3.98
C LEU A 96 4.60 -4.10 -2.64
N TYR A 97 4.11 -3.32 -1.66
CA TYR A 97 3.65 -3.88 -0.39
C TYR A 97 2.52 -4.91 -0.58
N VAL A 98 1.45 -4.55 -1.31
CA VAL A 98 0.35 -5.49 -1.59
C VAL A 98 0.83 -6.71 -2.38
N TYR A 99 1.71 -6.50 -3.36
CA TYR A 99 2.30 -7.60 -4.14
C TYR A 99 3.06 -8.59 -3.26
N ILE A 100 3.88 -8.10 -2.32
CA ILE A 100 4.59 -8.96 -1.36
C ILE A 100 3.58 -9.80 -0.58
N LEU A 101 2.56 -9.19 0.02
CA LEU A 101 1.51 -9.91 0.75
C LEU A 101 0.80 -10.95 -0.14
N SER A 102 0.43 -10.58 -1.36
CA SER A 102 -0.26 -11.49 -2.28
C SER A 102 0.56 -12.72 -2.66
N VAL A 103 1.90 -12.60 -2.74
CA VAL A 103 2.77 -13.73 -3.02
C VAL A 103 2.96 -14.58 -1.75
N LEU A 104 3.20 -13.94 -0.60
CA LEU A 104 3.37 -14.65 0.66
C LEU A 104 2.13 -15.42 1.11
N ASN A 105 0.93 -14.89 0.87
CA ASN A 105 -0.32 -15.59 1.18
C ASN A 105 -0.55 -16.88 0.38
N LYS A 106 0.18 -17.06 -0.73
CA LYS A 106 0.15 -18.26 -1.56
C LYS A 106 1.36 -19.16 -1.33
N TYR A 107 2.37 -18.67 -0.63
CA TYR A 107 3.62 -19.38 -0.40
C TYR A 107 3.41 -20.55 0.55
N LYS A 108 4.02 -21.69 0.21
CA LYS A 108 4.02 -22.89 1.04
C LYS A 108 5.46 -23.18 1.49
N PRO A 109 5.81 -22.92 2.78
CA PRO A 109 7.18 -23.05 3.26
C PRO A 109 7.68 -24.49 3.35
N PHE A 110 6.78 -25.46 3.46
CA PHE A 110 7.11 -26.88 3.59
C PHE A 110 6.56 -27.70 2.42
N VAL A 111 7.22 -28.81 2.14
CA VAL A 111 6.78 -29.78 1.14
C VAL A 111 5.51 -30.49 1.63
N GLN A 112 4.49 -30.56 0.78
CA GLN A 112 3.17 -31.12 1.11
C GLN A 112 3.25 -32.53 1.73
N ASN A 113 4.07 -33.42 1.16
CA ASN A 113 4.25 -34.78 1.67
C ASN A 113 4.80 -34.81 3.10
N SER A 114 5.63 -33.84 3.51
CA SER A 114 6.16 -33.78 4.87
C SER A 114 5.12 -33.30 5.87
N ILE A 115 4.21 -32.41 5.44
CA ILE A 115 3.07 -31.95 6.26
C ILE A 115 2.09 -33.10 6.51
N GLU A 116 1.81 -33.92 5.50
CA GLU A 116 0.89 -35.07 5.61
C GLU A 116 1.40 -36.17 6.55
N GLN A 117 2.69 -36.15 6.90
CA GLN A 117 3.30 -37.07 7.85
C GLN A 117 3.25 -36.57 9.30
N ILE A 118 2.74 -35.34 9.56
CA ILE A 118 2.57 -34.83 10.92
C ILE A 118 1.57 -35.73 11.67
N SER A 119 2.02 -36.30 12.79
CA SER A 119 1.16 -37.09 13.68
C SER A 119 0.72 -36.27 14.88
N LEU A 120 -0.57 -36.32 15.21
CA LEU A 120 -1.15 -35.71 16.41
C LEU A 120 -1.51 -36.75 17.48
N GLU A 121 -1.05 -38.00 17.34
CA GLU A 121 -1.40 -39.11 18.24
C GLU A 121 -0.79 -38.95 19.64
N SER A 122 0.39 -38.34 19.74
CA SER A 122 1.04 -38.00 21.00
C SER A 122 2.01 -36.84 20.83
N GLU A 123 2.31 -36.13 21.93
CA GLU A 123 3.31 -35.05 21.94
C GLU A 123 4.67 -35.51 21.39
N LYS A 124 5.09 -36.73 21.73
CA LYS A 124 6.37 -37.30 21.29
C LYS A 124 6.40 -37.56 19.78
N GLU A 125 5.32 -38.12 19.24
CA GLU A 125 5.24 -38.40 17.80
C GLU A 125 5.04 -37.10 17.00
N PHE A 126 4.30 -36.13 17.54
CA PHE A 126 4.22 -34.79 16.98
C PHE A 126 5.60 -34.12 16.91
N ALA A 127 6.33 -34.05 18.02
CA ALA A 127 7.65 -33.43 18.06
C ALA A 127 8.62 -34.09 17.07
N LYS A 128 8.58 -35.42 16.96
CA LYS A 128 9.38 -36.19 16.01
C LYS A 128 9.01 -35.90 14.56
N THR A 129 7.73 -35.91 14.22
CA THR A 129 7.27 -35.69 12.83
C THR A 129 7.41 -34.22 12.42
N PHE A 130 7.18 -33.28 13.33
CA PHE A 130 7.40 -31.86 13.14
C PHE A 130 8.88 -31.53 12.90
N ALA A 131 9.80 -32.13 13.65
CA ALA A 131 11.25 -31.94 13.46
C ALA A 131 11.74 -32.44 12.08
N ASN A 132 10.98 -33.31 11.43
CA ASN A 132 11.29 -33.85 10.10
C ASN A 132 10.61 -33.08 8.95
N LEU A 133 9.99 -31.92 9.22
CA LEU A 133 9.40 -31.09 8.17
C LEU A 133 10.47 -30.63 7.17
N GLU A 134 10.18 -30.82 5.89
CA GLU A 134 11.09 -30.47 4.80
C GLU A 134 10.71 -29.11 4.21
N PHE A 135 11.66 -28.19 4.15
CA PHE A 135 11.44 -26.89 3.52
C PHE A 135 11.29 -27.02 2.00
N ASN A 136 10.39 -26.22 1.45
CA ASN A 136 10.25 -26.06 0.02
C ASN A 136 11.40 -25.19 -0.53
N THR A 137 12.34 -25.83 -1.22
CA THR A 137 13.50 -25.17 -1.85
C THR A 137 13.19 -24.63 -3.24
N ASN A 138 12.07 -25.01 -3.85
CA ASN A 138 11.73 -24.63 -5.21
C ASN A 138 10.89 -23.33 -5.23
N LEU A 139 11.58 -22.20 -5.07
CA LEU A 139 10.94 -20.89 -5.10
C LEU A 139 10.56 -20.46 -6.54
N SER A 140 9.35 -19.93 -6.69
CA SER A 140 8.90 -19.26 -7.90
C SER A 140 9.72 -17.99 -8.19
N ASN A 141 9.63 -17.47 -9.41
CA ASN A 141 10.34 -16.22 -9.75
C ASN A 141 9.85 -15.02 -8.93
N ASP A 142 8.57 -15.00 -8.54
CA ASP A 142 8.00 -13.94 -7.70
C ASP A 142 8.53 -14.03 -6.27
N GLU A 143 8.63 -15.25 -5.72
CA GLU A 143 9.22 -15.53 -4.40
C GLU A 143 10.72 -15.20 -4.35
N LYS A 144 11.50 -15.62 -5.35
CA LYS A 144 12.94 -15.28 -5.47
C LYS A 144 13.17 -13.78 -5.52
N ALA A 145 12.30 -13.06 -6.22
CA ALA A 145 12.36 -11.60 -6.31
C ALA A 145 12.12 -10.94 -4.96
N ILE A 146 11.13 -11.42 -4.19
CA ILE A 146 10.81 -10.93 -2.85
C ILE A 146 11.92 -11.27 -1.86
N GLU A 147 12.45 -12.51 -1.88
CA GLU A 147 13.55 -12.92 -1.01
C GLU A 147 14.77 -12.00 -1.22
N SER A 148 15.13 -11.77 -2.49
CA SER A 148 16.24 -10.89 -2.84
C SER A 148 15.97 -9.43 -2.49
N TRP A 149 14.71 -8.98 -2.54
CA TRP A 149 14.32 -7.63 -2.08
C TRP A 149 14.49 -7.49 -0.57
N LEU A 150 14.04 -8.47 0.22
CA LEU A 150 14.20 -8.50 1.68
C LEU A 150 15.67 -8.63 2.13
N ARG A 151 16.57 -9.01 1.22
CA ARG A 151 18.01 -9.18 1.45
C ARG A 151 18.87 -8.04 0.88
N ASP A 152 18.27 -7.05 0.20
CA ASP A 152 18.99 -6.02 -0.59
C ASP A 152 19.88 -6.60 -1.71
N GLU A 153 19.50 -7.76 -2.25
CA GLU A 153 20.26 -8.56 -3.21
C GLU A 153 19.65 -8.60 -4.61
N VAL A 154 18.62 -7.80 -4.89
CA VAL A 154 17.96 -7.74 -6.22
C VAL A 154 18.94 -7.55 -7.37
N HIS A 155 20.02 -6.78 -7.16
CA HIS A 155 21.06 -6.54 -8.16
C HIS A 155 21.76 -7.84 -8.64
N LYS A 156 21.77 -8.89 -7.83
CA LYS A 156 22.37 -10.21 -8.13
C LYS A 156 21.47 -11.10 -8.99
N LEU A 157 20.20 -10.77 -9.13
CA LEU A 157 19.23 -11.56 -9.89
C LEU A 157 19.38 -11.40 -11.41
N ASP A 158 18.89 -12.39 -12.15
CA ASP A 158 18.70 -12.28 -13.59
C ASP A 158 17.62 -11.24 -13.93
N ASP A 159 17.73 -10.61 -15.10
CA ASP A 159 16.84 -9.51 -15.53
C ASP A 159 15.36 -9.91 -15.60
N ASN A 160 15.07 -11.16 -15.94
CA ASN A 160 13.70 -11.68 -15.97
C ASN A 160 13.08 -11.75 -14.55
N ILE A 161 13.86 -12.08 -13.53
CA ILE A 161 13.42 -12.12 -12.13
C ILE A 161 13.38 -10.70 -11.56
N LYS A 162 14.39 -9.85 -11.84
CA LYS A 162 14.37 -8.43 -11.45
C LYS A 162 13.09 -7.71 -11.90
N LYS A 163 12.64 -7.98 -13.14
CA LYS A 163 11.42 -7.39 -13.69
C LYS A 163 10.16 -7.75 -12.89
N LYS A 164 10.14 -8.81 -12.07
CA LYS A 164 9.02 -9.10 -11.17
C LYS A 164 8.77 -7.94 -10.19
N LEU A 165 9.83 -7.25 -9.80
CA LEU A 165 9.78 -6.01 -9.01
C LEU A 165 9.47 -4.79 -9.88
N SER A 166 8.38 -4.86 -10.64
CA SER A 166 7.88 -3.73 -11.41
C SER A 166 6.37 -3.65 -11.38
N PHE A 167 5.88 -2.41 -11.46
CA PHE A 167 4.47 -2.09 -11.42
C PHE A 167 3.59 -3.00 -12.28
N GLY A 168 3.96 -3.24 -13.55
CA GLY A 168 3.17 -4.08 -14.45
C GLY A 168 3.05 -5.53 -13.96
N ASN A 169 4.12 -6.09 -13.38
CA ASN A 169 4.14 -7.43 -12.86
C ASN A 169 3.42 -7.55 -11.50
N TYR A 170 3.50 -6.51 -10.65
CA TYR A 170 2.65 -6.44 -9.45
C TYR A 170 1.18 -6.61 -9.81
N MET A 171 0.71 -5.82 -10.78
CA MET A 171 -0.69 -5.90 -11.21
C MET A 171 -1.06 -7.23 -11.86
N ASN A 172 -0.14 -7.90 -12.54
CA ASN A 172 -0.39 -9.23 -13.09
C ASN A 172 -0.65 -10.25 -11.98
N VAL A 173 0.14 -10.21 -10.91
CA VAL A 173 -0.06 -11.06 -9.73
C VAL A 173 -1.35 -10.69 -9.01
N LEU A 174 -1.60 -9.42 -8.74
CA LEU A 174 -2.83 -8.98 -8.05
C LEU A 174 -4.11 -9.36 -8.81
N LYS A 175 -4.10 -9.28 -10.15
CA LYS A 175 -5.23 -9.69 -11.00
C LYS A 175 -5.50 -11.20 -11.03
N SER A 176 -4.60 -12.02 -10.49
CA SER A 176 -4.87 -13.45 -10.30
C SER A 176 -5.89 -13.70 -9.19
N ASN A 177 -6.12 -12.71 -8.30
CA ASN A 177 -7.24 -12.72 -7.37
C ASN A 177 -8.52 -12.30 -8.11
N GLN A 178 -9.55 -13.17 -8.07
CA GLN A 178 -10.81 -12.96 -8.76
C GLN A 178 -11.56 -11.72 -8.26
N GLU A 179 -11.54 -11.47 -6.95
CA GLU A 179 -12.19 -10.30 -6.34
C GLU A 179 -11.53 -8.99 -6.78
N VAL A 180 -10.20 -8.98 -6.84
CA VAL A 180 -9.44 -7.84 -7.38
C VAL A 180 -9.79 -7.62 -8.86
N LYS A 181 -9.89 -8.69 -9.65
CA LYS A 181 -10.28 -8.59 -11.07
C LYS A 181 -11.67 -7.99 -11.22
N ILE A 182 -12.65 -8.47 -10.45
CA ILE A 182 -14.02 -7.93 -10.47
C ILE A 182 -14.00 -6.46 -10.10
N ILE A 183 -13.29 -6.06 -9.05
CA ILE A 183 -13.25 -4.66 -8.64
C ILE A 183 -12.66 -3.76 -9.72
N LEU A 184 -11.59 -4.20 -10.37
CA LEU A 184 -10.93 -3.46 -11.45
C LEU A 184 -11.85 -3.25 -12.67
N GLU A 185 -12.68 -4.24 -13.00
CA GLU A 185 -13.56 -4.26 -14.16
C GLU A 185 -14.92 -3.61 -13.86
N LYS A 186 -15.64 -4.12 -12.85
CA LYS A 186 -17.00 -3.71 -12.47
C LYS A 186 -17.07 -2.27 -11.97
N TYR A 187 -16.11 -1.85 -11.14
CA TYR A 187 -16.09 -0.50 -10.56
C TYR A 187 -15.17 0.47 -11.32
N ASN A 188 -14.78 0.11 -12.55
CA ASN A 188 -14.04 0.96 -13.49
C ASN A 188 -12.67 1.47 -12.96
N LEU A 189 -12.12 0.87 -11.90
CA LEU A 189 -10.85 1.31 -11.31
C LEU A 189 -9.68 1.12 -12.29
N LYS A 190 -9.75 0.12 -13.18
CA LYS A 190 -8.74 -0.07 -14.23
C LYS A 190 -8.59 1.16 -15.13
N ASN A 191 -9.68 1.85 -15.48
CA ASN A 191 -9.62 3.02 -16.35
C ASN A 191 -9.02 4.23 -15.64
N TYR A 192 -9.45 4.51 -14.40
CA TYR A 192 -8.83 5.54 -13.57
C TYR A 192 -7.34 5.30 -13.42
N TRP A 193 -6.98 4.06 -13.10
CA TRP A 193 -5.62 3.61 -12.95
C TRP A 193 -4.77 3.82 -14.22
N THR A 194 -5.26 3.40 -15.38
CA THR A 194 -4.53 3.51 -16.66
C THR A 194 -4.32 4.98 -17.04
N LEU A 195 -5.36 5.81 -16.90
CA LEU A 195 -5.26 7.24 -17.16
C LEU A 195 -4.27 7.93 -16.22
N LEU A 196 -4.30 7.59 -14.94
CA LEU A 196 -3.34 8.10 -13.96
C LEU A 196 -1.91 7.68 -14.33
N THR A 197 -1.71 6.41 -14.69
CA THR A 197 -0.39 5.89 -15.07
C THR A 197 0.20 6.64 -16.26
N GLY A 198 -0.58 6.89 -17.30
CA GLY A 198 -0.14 7.69 -18.46
C GLY A 198 0.30 9.09 -18.04
N LYS A 199 -0.53 9.78 -17.24
CA LYS A 199 -0.22 11.12 -16.74
C LYS A 199 1.07 11.15 -15.91
N LEU A 200 1.24 10.22 -14.97
CA LEU A 200 2.42 10.18 -14.11
C LEU A 200 3.70 9.86 -14.91
N ASN A 201 3.60 8.99 -15.92
CA ASN A 201 4.71 8.71 -16.83
C ASN A 201 5.13 9.97 -17.61
N ASP A 202 4.18 10.81 -18.03
CA ASP A 202 4.52 12.04 -18.73
C ASP A 202 5.31 13.03 -17.86
N TYR A 203 5.02 13.08 -16.56
CA TYR A 203 5.80 13.89 -15.61
C TYR A 203 7.21 13.31 -15.41
N VAL A 204 7.36 11.99 -15.22
CA VAL A 204 8.67 11.37 -15.02
C VAL A 204 9.56 11.47 -16.25
N HIS A 205 9.00 11.28 -17.44
CA HIS A 205 9.75 11.30 -18.69
C HIS A 205 9.81 12.68 -19.35
N ASN A 206 9.19 13.70 -18.74
CA ASN A 206 9.09 15.04 -19.30
C ASN A 206 8.55 15.04 -20.73
N ASN A 207 7.45 14.31 -20.98
CA ASN A 207 6.81 14.14 -22.31
C ASN A 207 6.10 15.41 -22.81
N GLY A 208 6.74 16.57 -22.68
CA GLY A 208 6.24 17.87 -23.09
C GLY A 208 6.81 19.00 -22.23
N ARG A 209 7.00 20.17 -22.86
CA ARG A 209 7.48 21.39 -22.18
C ARG A 209 6.60 21.78 -20.99
N LYS A 210 5.28 21.54 -21.08
CA LYS A 210 4.32 21.85 -20.01
C LYS A 210 4.62 21.14 -18.68
N PHE A 211 5.17 19.92 -18.73
CA PHE A 211 5.46 19.16 -17.51
C PHE A 211 6.62 19.80 -16.73
N ASN A 212 7.64 20.30 -17.43
CA ASN A 212 8.71 21.09 -16.83
C ASN A 212 8.20 22.45 -16.31
N SER A 213 7.32 23.14 -17.04
CA SER A 213 6.79 24.43 -16.56
C SER A 213 5.94 24.32 -15.30
N HIS A 214 5.46 23.13 -14.95
CA HIS A 214 4.77 22.90 -13.69
C HIS A 214 5.70 22.96 -12.46
N ASN A 215 7.03 23.05 -12.63
CA ASN A 215 7.99 23.26 -11.55
C ASN A 215 8.34 24.72 -11.27
N ILE A 216 7.76 25.66 -12.01
CA ILE A 216 8.02 27.10 -11.86
C ILE A 216 6.74 27.88 -11.53
N LEU A 217 5.73 27.20 -11.00
CA LEU A 217 4.46 27.80 -10.62
C LEU A 217 4.59 28.57 -9.31
N HIS A 218 3.87 29.67 -9.18
CA HIS A 218 3.88 30.55 -8.00
C HIS A 218 2.45 30.92 -7.55
N SER A 219 2.34 31.66 -6.45
CA SER A 219 1.06 32.04 -5.82
C SER A 219 0.05 32.72 -6.76
N GLU A 220 0.54 33.59 -7.66
CA GLU A 220 -0.29 34.30 -8.65
C GLU A 220 -0.70 33.45 -9.88
N THR A 221 -0.33 32.17 -9.94
CA THR A 221 -0.70 31.30 -11.07
C THR A 221 -2.22 31.17 -11.15
N THR A 222 -2.81 31.54 -12.29
CA THR A 222 -4.28 31.55 -12.51
C THR A 222 -4.97 30.20 -12.25
N GLN A 223 -4.23 29.10 -12.33
CA GLN A 223 -4.74 27.73 -12.15
C GLN A 223 -4.10 27.00 -10.96
N LEU A 224 -3.58 27.73 -9.97
CA LEU A 224 -2.93 27.13 -8.80
C LEU A 224 -3.84 26.13 -8.05
N ASP A 225 -5.11 26.50 -7.87
CA ASP A 225 -6.14 25.65 -7.29
C ASP A 225 -6.34 24.35 -8.08
N VAL A 226 -6.34 24.42 -9.41
CA VAL A 226 -6.43 23.25 -10.30
C VAL A 226 -5.23 22.34 -10.13
N HIS A 227 -4.01 22.89 -10.03
CA HIS A 227 -2.80 22.09 -9.81
C HIS A 227 -2.83 21.37 -8.45
N LEU A 228 -3.15 22.09 -7.38
CA LEU A 228 -3.27 21.53 -6.03
C LEU A 228 -4.40 20.47 -5.95
N SER A 229 -5.57 20.78 -6.50
CA SER A 229 -6.70 19.85 -6.55
C SER A 229 -6.35 18.56 -7.30
N ASN A 230 -5.62 18.68 -8.42
CA ASN A 230 -5.13 17.52 -9.16
C ASN A 230 -4.18 16.65 -8.33
N ILE A 231 -3.31 17.24 -7.51
CA ILE A 231 -2.46 16.47 -6.58
C ILE A 231 -3.33 15.72 -5.58
N ASN A 232 -4.30 16.39 -4.94
CA ASN A 232 -5.22 15.73 -4.00
C ASN A 232 -5.98 14.57 -4.63
N ILE A 233 -6.54 14.77 -5.81
CA ILE A 233 -7.29 13.71 -6.53
C ILE A 233 -6.39 12.50 -6.81
N ARG A 234 -5.18 12.74 -7.33
CA ARG A 234 -4.25 11.67 -7.72
C ARG A 234 -3.74 10.92 -6.49
N THR A 235 -3.30 11.63 -5.46
CA THR A 235 -2.81 11.03 -4.21
C THR A 235 -3.92 10.28 -3.49
N SER A 236 -5.10 10.89 -3.33
CA SER A 236 -6.23 10.24 -2.66
C SER A 236 -6.66 8.97 -3.40
N TYR A 237 -6.67 8.99 -4.74
CA TYR A 237 -6.92 7.78 -5.52
C TYR A 237 -5.89 6.68 -5.23
N VAL A 238 -4.59 7.01 -5.21
CA VAL A 238 -3.52 6.04 -4.94
C VAL A 238 -3.66 5.39 -3.56
N VAL A 239 -3.88 6.19 -2.51
CA VAL A 239 -4.04 5.69 -1.13
C VAL A 239 -5.33 4.89 -0.96
N THR A 240 -6.44 5.36 -1.55
CA THR A 240 -7.72 4.63 -1.52
C THR A 240 -7.63 3.30 -2.28
N PHE A 241 -6.98 3.30 -3.44
CA PHE A 241 -6.76 2.10 -4.23
C PHE A 241 -5.88 1.08 -3.49
N PHE A 242 -4.86 1.55 -2.76
CA PHE A 242 -4.07 0.71 -1.87
C PHE A 242 -4.94 0.03 -0.79
N LEU A 243 -5.79 0.78 -0.08
CA LEU A 243 -6.68 0.20 0.93
C LEU A 243 -7.64 -0.84 0.33
N ILE A 244 -8.23 -0.56 -0.83
CA ILE A 244 -9.10 -1.50 -1.55
C ILE A 244 -8.36 -2.81 -1.84
N LEU A 245 -7.11 -2.72 -2.32
CA LEU A 245 -6.32 -3.90 -2.64
C LEU A 245 -5.90 -4.69 -1.40
N ILE A 246 -5.52 -4.02 -0.32
CA ILE A 246 -5.24 -4.67 0.98
C ILE A 246 -6.47 -5.41 1.47
N THR A 247 -7.65 -4.77 1.43
CA THR A 247 -8.91 -5.38 1.86
C THR A 247 -9.21 -6.69 1.10
N MET A 248 -8.79 -6.81 -0.16
CA MET A 248 -9.00 -8.04 -0.95
C MET A 248 -7.85 -9.04 -0.87
N THR A 249 -6.69 -8.62 -0.37
CA THR A 249 -5.46 -9.44 -0.38
C THR A 249 -5.14 -9.98 1.01
N GLU A 250 -5.33 -9.16 2.03
CA GLU A 250 -4.98 -9.42 3.42
C GLU A 250 -5.80 -8.50 4.34
N SER A 251 -7.13 -8.70 4.37
CA SER A 251 -8.02 -7.86 5.20
C SER A 251 -7.77 -7.98 6.70
N ALA A 252 -7.08 -9.03 7.15
CA ALA A 252 -6.78 -9.17 8.57
C ALA A 252 -5.88 -8.03 9.11
N LEU A 253 -5.15 -7.31 8.24
CA LEU A 253 -4.41 -6.10 8.61
C LEU A 253 -5.31 -4.89 8.93
N LEU A 254 -6.61 -4.97 8.66
CA LEU A 254 -7.57 -3.93 9.03
C LEU A 254 -8.04 -4.06 10.48
N CYS A 255 -7.76 -5.19 11.13
CA CYS A 255 -8.20 -5.53 12.48
C CYS A 255 -7.85 -4.43 13.49
N SER A 256 -8.79 -4.08 14.36
CA SER A 256 -8.53 -3.16 15.47
C SER A 256 -7.51 -3.75 16.44
N GLY A 257 -6.80 -2.88 17.17
CA GLY A 257 -5.89 -3.27 18.25
C GLY A 257 -6.60 -3.65 19.55
N GLU A 258 -7.94 -3.66 19.58
CA GLU A 258 -8.71 -3.81 20.83
C GLU A 258 -8.40 -5.13 21.54
N ILE A 259 -8.16 -6.21 20.81
CA ILE A 259 -7.75 -7.50 21.42
C ILE A 259 -6.49 -7.32 22.27
N GLU A 260 -5.49 -6.63 21.75
CA GLU A 260 -4.24 -6.41 22.44
C GLU A 260 -4.47 -5.57 23.71
N ASP A 261 -5.33 -4.56 23.62
CA ASP A 261 -5.72 -3.74 24.77
C ASP A 261 -6.41 -4.57 25.87
N TYR A 262 -7.38 -5.43 25.52
CA TYR A 262 -8.03 -6.33 26.49
C TYR A 262 -7.01 -7.27 27.15
N LEU A 263 -6.13 -7.89 26.35
CA LEU A 263 -5.11 -8.81 26.85
C LEU A 263 -4.08 -8.11 27.74
N ASN A 264 -3.65 -6.90 27.38
CA ASN A 264 -2.73 -6.08 28.18
C ASN A 264 -3.34 -5.66 29.53
N LEU A 265 -4.66 -5.51 29.59
CA LEU A 265 -5.41 -5.23 30.81
C LEU A 265 -5.77 -6.50 31.62
N GLY A 266 -5.43 -7.69 31.12
CA GLY A 266 -5.79 -8.97 31.75
C GLY A 266 -7.29 -9.27 31.68
N LEU A 267 -7.99 -8.69 30.70
CA LEU A 267 -9.41 -8.88 30.45
C LEU A 267 -9.61 -9.92 29.34
N GLU A 268 -10.75 -10.62 29.38
CA GLU A 268 -11.18 -11.50 28.29
C GLU A 268 -11.72 -10.64 27.13
N PRO A 269 -11.17 -10.76 25.91
CA PRO A 269 -11.68 -10.02 24.76
C PRO A 269 -13.13 -10.42 24.43
N PRO A 270 -13.99 -9.48 24.01
CA PRO A 270 -15.33 -9.79 23.55
C PRO A 270 -15.34 -10.80 22.40
N GLU A 271 -16.41 -11.59 22.28
CA GLU A 271 -16.60 -12.50 21.16
C GLU A 271 -16.57 -11.74 19.81
N ASP A 272 -15.92 -12.33 18.81
CA ASP A 272 -15.77 -11.80 17.45
C ASP A 272 -15.08 -10.42 17.30
N CYS A 273 -14.40 -9.92 18.34
CA CYS A 273 -13.64 -8.68 18.25
C CYS A 273 -12.46 -8.75 17.26
N GLN A 274 -11.96 -9.96 16.94
CA GLN A 274 -10.90 -10.19 15.96
C GLN A 274 -11.28 -9.83 14.52
N TYR A 275 -12.58 -9.65 14.26
CA TYR A 275 -13.10 -9.25 12.96
C TYR A 275 -13.44 -7.77 12.89
N GLU A 276 -13.39 -7.03 14.00
CA GLU A 276 -13.65 -5.59 14.00
C GLU A 276 -12.49 -4.85 13.34
N ILE A 277 -12.80 -3.90 12.45
CA ILE A 277 -11.76 -3.07 11.82
C ILE A 277 -11.48 -1.82 12.65
N ALA A 278 -10.26 -1.28 12.52
CA ALA A 278 -9.90 -0.06 13.22
C ALA A 278 -10.81 1.13 12.81
N PRO A 279 -11.31 1.95 13.76
CA PRO A 279 -12.27 3.03 13.45
C PRO A 279 -11.80 4.04 12.40
N PHE A 280 -10.50 4.35 12.36
CA PHE A 280 -9.94 5.27 11.35
C PHE A 280 -10.00 4.68 9.93
N ILE A 281 -9.90 3.36 9.79
CA ILE A 281 -10.05 2.65 8.52
C ILE A 281 -11.50 2.73 8.06
N GLN A 282 -12.46 2.43 8.95
CA GLN A 282 -13.89 2.55 8.66
C GLN A 282 -14.23 3.96 8.16
N LYS A 283 -13.79 4.99 8.90
CA LYS A 283 -13.96 6.39 8.50
C LYS A 283 -13.35 6.66 7.12
N PHE A 284 -12.15 6.16 6.83
CA PHE A 284 -11.51 6.36 5.52
C PHE A 284 -12.29 5.67 4.39
N ILE A 285 -12.84 4.48 4.63
CA ILE A 285 -13.73 3.79 3.67
C ILE A 285 -14.95 4.68 3.37
N ASP A 286 -15.64 5.16 4.41
CA ASP A 286 -16.81 6.00 4.28
C ASP A 286 -16.52 7.32 3.55
N ASP A 287 -15.39 7.95 3.86
CA ASP A 287 -15.02 9.25 3.33
C ASP A 287 -14.41 9.21 1.92
N LYS A 288 -13.76 8.10 1.53
CA LYS A 288 -12.94 8.03 0.30
C LYS A 288 -13.34 6.90 -0.65
N VAL A 289 -13.60 5.70 -0.17
CA VAL A 289 -13.98 4.55 -1.03
C VAL A 289 -15.35 4.78 -1.65
N VAL A 290 -16.33 5.22 -0.84
CA VAL A 290 -17.70 5.52 -1.30
C VAL A 290 -17.70 6.60 -2.40
N LYS A 291 -16.77 7.55 -2.35
CA LYS A 291 -16.62 8.61 -3.38
C LYS A 291 -16.08 8.10 -4.71
N LEU A 292 -15.34 6.99 -4.73
CA LEU A 292 -14.93 6.34 -5.98
C LEU A 292 -16.11 5.61 -6.62
N HIS A 293 -16.83 4.82 -5.81
CA HIS A 293 -18.05 4.15 -6.23
C HIS A 293 -18.87 3.73 -4.99
N PRO A 294 -20.15 4.14 -4.85
CA PRO A 294 -20.93 3.86 -3.63
C PRO A 294 -21.02 2.38 -3.27
N GLU A 295 -21.28 1.52 -4.26
CA GLU A 295 -21.41 0.06 -4.06
C GLU A 295 -20.07 -0.65 -3.78
N LEU A 296 -18.94 0.04 -3.89
CA LEU A 296 -17.64 -0.60 -3.66
C LEU A 296 -17.48 -0.95 -2.18
N LYS A 297 -17.99 -0.11 -1.28
CA LYS A 297 -17.98 -0.38 0.15
C LYS A 297 -18.72 -1.69 0.47
N ASP A 298 -19.92 -1.87 -0.05
CA ASP A 298 -20.70 -3.09 0.14
C ASP A 298 -19.96 -4.31 -0.43
N TYR A 299 -19.33 -4.16 -1.60
CA TYR A 299 -18.53 -5.24 -2.17
C TYR A 299 -17.34 -5.63 -1.29
N LEU A 300 -16.62 -4.65 -0.73
CA LEU A 300 -15.49 -4.92 0.18
C LEU A 300 -15.98 -5.64 1.45
N ARG A 301 -17.11 -5.20 2.03
CA ARG A 301 -17.73 -5.86 3.17
C ARG A 301 -18.02 -7.32 2.87
N ASP A 302 -18.66 -7.59 1.74
CA ASP A 302 -19.23 -8.91 1.45
C ASP A 302 -18.18 -9.91 0.90
N ASN A 303 -17.00 -9.44 0.44
CA ASN A 303 -16.04 -10.29 -0.29
C ASN A 303 -14.58 -10.20 0.23
N ASN A 304 -14.32 -9.55 1.37
CA ASN A 304 -12.96 -9.53 1.92
C ASN A 304 -12.53 -10.91 2.46
N ASN A 305 -11.24 -11.23 2.36
CA ASN A 305 -10.74 -12.60 2.49
C ASN A 305 -10.68 -13.17 3.91
N TYR A 306 -10.96 -12.35 4.94
CA TYR A 306 -11.03 -12.77 6.34
C TYR A 306 -12.34 -12.38 7.05
N ASN A 307 -13.39 -12.00 6.30
CA ASN A 307 -14.70 -11.62 6.85
C ASN A 307 -14.64 -10.49 7.88
N MET A 308 -13.72 -9.55 7.70
CA MET A 308 -13.63 -8.35 8.52
C MET A 308 -14.91 -7.53 8.41
N LYS A 309 -15.38 -7.02 9.54
CA LYS A 309 -16.64 -6.29 9.69
C LYS A 309 -16.46 -4.84 9.23
N ILE A 310 -16.68 -4.62 7.94
CA ILE A 310 -16.84 -3.28 7.36
C ILE A 310 -18.31 -2.88 7.52
N GLN A 311 -18.60 -1.81 8.24
CA GLN A 311 -19.96 -1.31 8.49
C GLN A 311 -20.44 -0.44 7.37
#